data_AF-A0AAE4F0H3-F1
#
_entry.id   AF-A0AAE4F0H3-F1
#
_cell.length_a   1.000
_cell.length_b   1.000
_cell.length_c   1.000
_cell.angle_alpha   90.00
_cell.angle_beta   90.00
_cell.angle_gamma   90.00
#
_symmetry.space_group_name_H-M   'P 1'
#
loop_
_entity.id
_entity.type
_entity.pdbx_description
1 polymer ?
#
loop_
_entity_poly.entity_id
_entity_poly.type
_entity_poly.pdbx_seq_one_letter_code
_entity_poly.pdbx_strand_id
1 'polypeptide(L)'
;MSEGDGSDDDWFESALDDEDGDAEPADGDDTSSSAFDSDAAGTVAADTDPFGDDSDDGQSEHGADGSPFDDSGDNPFSSGESGAADATAGSAPDDGGGLFDDDFATAFESAGSGGGDDSGFEEEFESDIPRVDIGIEGLDQMIQGGIPKRHLIVTIGSAGTGKTTFGLQFLHHGLQNGENAVFLTLEQSHEAILDTAGDRGWGFEEYEEQGQLAIVDLDPVEMANSLDNIRGELPALIEKFDADRLVLDSVSLLEMMYDDQSRRRTEVFDFTRSLKEAGVTTMLVSEANENNPFASRHGIIEYLTDAVFILQYVRAETRETRLAVEIQKIRNANHSRETKPYEITNDGISVYQQANIF
;
A
#
# COMPACT_ATOMS: atom_id res chain seq x y z
N MET A 1 -35.21 -26.62 26.44
CA MET A 1 -36.20 -25.56 26.18
C MET A 1 -35.61 -24.28 26.73
N SER A 2 -34.86 -23.47 25.98
CA SER A 2 -34.92 -23.18 24.55
C SER A 2 -33.51 -22.88 24.04
N GLU A 3 -33.17 -23.47 22.90
CA GLU A 3 -32.10 -23.05 21.98
C GLU A 3 -32.46 -21.73 21.27
N GLY A 4 -31.47 -21.18 20.56
CA GLY A 4 -31.49 -19.99 19.70
C GLY A 4 -30.48 -18.96 20.21
N ASP A 5 -29.41 -18.56 19.52
CA ASP A 5 -29.11 -18.56 18.07
C ASP A 5 -27.59 -18.47 17.96
N GLY A 6 -27.00 -19.24 17.05
CA GLY A 6 -25.55 -19.42 16.92
C GLY A 6 -25.26 -19.89 15.51
N SER A 7 -25.35 -18.93 14.58
CA SER A 7 -25.03 -19.11 13.18
C SER A 7 -24.37 -17.81 12.69
N ASP A 8 -23.11 -17.59 13.07
CA ASP A 8 -22.27 -16.52 12.51
C ASP A 8 -20.80 -16.96 12.33
N ASP A 9 -20.49 -18.25 12.53
CA ASP A 9 -19.11 -18.74 12.57
C ASP A 9 -18.86 -19.60 11.34
N ASP A 10 -18.16 -19.06 10.33
CA ASP A 10 -17.28 -19.77 9.37
C ASP A 10 -16.90 -18.93 8.13
N TRP A 11 -16.91 -17.58 8.14
CA TRP A 11 -16.64 -16.78 6.92
C TRP A 11 -15.33 -17.13 6.17
N PHE A 12 -14.29 -17.59 6.89
CA PHE A 12 -13.04 -18.03 6.28
C PHE A 12 -13.07 -19.51 5.91
N GLU A 13 -13.73 -20.37 6.68
CA GLU A 13 -13.88 -21.79 6.30
C GLU A 13 -14.85 -21.92 5.13
N SER A 14 -15.93 -21.14 5.06
CA SER A 14 -16.81 -21.01 3.90
C SER A 14 -16.08 -20.46 2.67
N ALA A 15 -15.18 -19.50 2.86
CA ALA A 15 -14.33 -19.00 1.76
C ALA A 15 -13.32 -20.06 1.28
N LEU A 16 -13.01 -21.07 2.10
CA LEU A 16 -12.17 -22.21 1.71
C LEU A 16 -13.00 -23.42 1.20
N ASP A 17 -14.27 -23.55 1.61
CA ASP A 17 -15.14 -24.71 1.38
C ASP A 17 -16.09 -24.53 0.17
N ASP A 18 -16.09 -23.39 -0.52
CA ASP A 18 -16.99 -23.13 -1.67
C ASP A 18 -16.67 -23.96 -2.94
N GLU A 19 -15.69 -24.87 -2.90
CA GLU A 19 -15.35 -25.78 -4.01
C GLU A 19 -15.28 -27.27 -3.62
N ASP A 20 -16.39 -27.84 -3.14
CA ASP A 20 -16.65 -29.28 -3.24
C ASP A 20 -17.97 -29.53 -4.01
N GLY A 21 -17.99 -29.11 -5.27
CA GLY A 21 -19.03 -29.44 -6.23
C GLY A 21 -18.84 -30.85 -6.81
N ASP A 22 -19.31 -31.87 -6.08
CA ASP A 22 -19.36 -33.26 -6.54
C ASP A 22 -20.01 -33.39 -7.94
N ALA A 23 -19.17 -33.63 -8.96
CA ALA A 23 -19.60 -34.00 -10.30
C ALA A 23 -19.91 -35.50 -10.35
N GLU A 24 -21.19 -35.87 -10.17
CA GLU A 24 -21.69 -37.20 -10.55
C GLU A 24 -22.33 -37.16 -11.96
N PRO A 25 -21.99 -38.10 -12.87
CA PRO A 25 -22.54 -38.13 -14.21
C PRO A 25 -23.86 -38.91 -14.25
N ALA A 26 -24.90 -38.32 -14.85
CA ALA A 26 -26.13 -39.04 -15.18
C ALA A 26 -26.24 -39.25 -16.70
N ASP A 27 -25.94 -40.46 -17.14
CA ASP A 27 -26.42 -41.04 -18.40
C ASP A 27 -27.95 -41.16 -18.37
N GLY A 28 -28.63 -40.83 -19.47
CA GLY A 28 -30.07 -41.08 -19.59
C GLY A 28 -30.73 -40.53 -20.86
N ASP A 29 -30.96 -41.43 -21.80
CA ASP A 29 -31.42 -41.26 -23.18
C ASP A 29 -32.88 -40.75 -23.37
N ASP A 30 -33.15 -40.38 -24.63
CA ASP A 30 -34.39 -40.51 -25.39
C ASP A 30 -35.53 -39.45 -25.40
N THR A 31 -35.67 -38.87 -26.61
CA THR A 31 -36.88 -38.58 -27.41
C THR A 31 -37.82 -37.41 -27.06
N SER A 32 -37.94 -36.45 -27.99
CA SER A 32 -39.05 -36.36 -28.97
C SER A 32 -39.31 -34.93 -29.48
N SER A 33 -39.56 -34.82 -30.80
CA SER A 33 -40.47 -33.90 -31.55
C SER A 33 -40.63 -32.44 -31.09
N SER A 34 -40.69 -31.38 -31.89
CA SER A 34 -40.98 -31.13 -33.31
C SER A 34 -40.91 -29.60 -33.47
N ALA A 35 -40.17 -29.06 -34.43
CA ALA A 35 -40.68 -28.36 -35.63
C ALA A 35 -41.65 -27.18 -35.42
N PHE A 36 -41.29 -26.03 -36.02
CA PHE A 36 -42.08 -24.94 -36.68
C PHE A 36 -41.32 -23.61 -36.48
N ASP A 37 -40.61 -23.07 -37.48
CA ASP A 37 -41.05 -22.09 -38.52
C ASP A 37 -41.65 -20.82 -37.89
N SER A 38 -41.34 -19.57 -38.24
CA SER A 38 -40.78 -18.94 -39.44
C SER A 38 -40.70 -17.43 -39.18
N ASP A 39 -39.77 -16.71 -39.84
CA ASP A 39 -39.94 -15.39 -40.52
C ASP A 39 -40.62 -14.19 -39.81
N ALA A 40 -40.32 -12.91 -40.02
CA ALA A 40 -39.37 -12.16 -40.85
C ALA A 40 -39.50 -10.65 -40.49
N ALA A 41 -38.43 -9.91 -40.81
CA ALA A 41 -38.28 -8.49 -41.22
C ALA A 41 -39.41 -7.43 -41.10
N GLY A 42 -38.97 -6.18 -40.80
CA GLY A 42 -39.60 -4.92 -41.26
C GLY A 42 -39.47 -3.76 -40.26
N THR A 43 -38.45 -2.88 -40.32
CA THR A 43 -38.32 -1.61 -41.09
C THR A 43 -38.99 -0.34 -40.52
N VAL A 44 -38.13 0.64 -40.16
CA VAL A 44 -38.13 2.14 -40.27
C VAL A 44 -39.15 3.09 -39.59
N ALA A 45 -38.55 4.25 -39.23
CA ALA A 45 -39.06 5.62 -38.98
C ALA A 45 -39.67 5.90 -37.59
N ALA A 46 -39.68 7.11 -37.02
CA ALA A 46 -38.95 8.39 -37.05
C ALA A 46 -39.76 9.31 -36.09
N ASP A 47 -39.19 10.45 -35.66
CA ASP A 47 -39.87 11.59 -34.98
C ASP A 47 -40.28 11.35 -33.51
N THR A 48 -40.09 12.22 -32.52
CA THR A 48 -39.93 13.70 -32.46
C THR A 48 -39.50 14.12 -31.04
N ASP A 49 -38.56 15.05 -30.93
CA ASP A 49 -38.44 16.01 -29.80
C ASP A 49 -39.46 17.13 -29.97
N PRO A 50 -39.99 17.72 -28.87
CA PRO A 50 -39.77 19.17 -28.69
C PRO A 50 -39.85 19.68 -27.23
N PHE A 51 -38.89 20.49 -26.77
CA PHE A 51 -39.01 21.66 -25.86
C PHE A 51 -37.55 22.21 -25.72
N GLY A 52 -37.12 23.38 -26.21
CA GLY A 52 -37.67 24.74 -26.16
C GLY A 52 -37.02 25.49 -24.99
N ASP A 53 -35.75 25.93 -25.10
CA ASP A 53 -35.28 27.32 -25.33
C ASP A 53 -36.02 28.41 -24.53
N ASP A 54 -35.29 29.10 -23.65
CA ASP A 54 -35.39 30.55 -23.52
C ASP A 54 -34.08 31.14 -22.97
N SER A 55 -33.62 32.14 -23.70
CA SER A 55 -32.44 32.97 -23.48
C SER A 55 -32.89 34.31 -22.88
N ASP A 56 -32.12 34.94 -21.98
CA ASP A 56 -31.88 36.40 -22.10
C ASP A 56 -30.73 36.90 -21.21
N ASP A 57 -30.06 37.90 -21.77
CA ASP A 57 -28.88 38.65 -21.35
C ASP A 57 -29.15 39.72 -20.28
N GLY A 58 -28.08 40.23 -19.65
CA GLY A 58 -28.17 41.49 -18.89
C GLY A 58 -26.90 41.92 -18.16
N GLN A 59 -26.04 42.68 -18.85
CA GLN A 59 -24.85 43.37 -18.35
C GLN A 59 -25.20 44.56 -17.41
N SER A 60 -24.33 44.89 -16.44
CA SER A 60 -23.56 46.15 -16.34
C SER A 60 -23.21 46.61 -14.90
N GLU A 61 -21.90 46.83 -14.68
CA GLU A 61 -21.19 47.96 -14.04
C GLU A 61 -21.37 48.41 -12.55
N HIS A 62 -20.19 48.48 -11.90
CA HIS A 62 -19.62 49.54 -11.04
C HIS A 62 -20.19 49.83 -9.63
N GLY A 63 -19.26 49.87 -8.65
CA GLY A 63 -19.39 50.70 -7.44
C GLY A 63 -18.65 50.17 -6.21
N ALA A 64 -17.70 50.95 -5.71
CA ALA A 64 -16.81 50.66 -4.59
C ALA A 64 -17.44 50.84 -3.19
N ASP A 65 -16.63 50.51 -2.17
CA ASP A 65 -16.62 50.99 -0.77
C ASP A 65 -17.30 50.08 0.29
N GLY A 66 -16.56 49.91 1.40
CA GLY A 66 -17.18 49.71 2.71
C GLY A 66 -16.76 48.46 3.49
N SER A 67 -15.54 48.43 4.03
CA SER A 67 -15.28 47.66 5.26
C SER A 67 -15.91 48.38 6.46
N PRO A 68 -16.52 47.65 7.41
CA PRO A 68 -16.29 48.00 8.81
C PRO A 68 -16.21 46.78 9.76
N PHE A 69 -15.62 47.03 10.95
CA PHE A 69 -15.49 46.18 12.15
C PHE A 69 -14.30 45.20 12.10
N ASP A 70 -13.14 45.43 12.74
CA ASP A 70 -12.80 45.85 14.12
C ASP A 70 -13.22 44.81 15.18
N ASP A 71 -12.25 44.05 15.71
CA ASP A 71 -12.00 43.98 17.17
C ASP A 71 -10.65 43.29 17.49
N SER A 72 -9.74 44.10 18.04
CA SER A 72 -8.84 43.91 19.19
C SER A 72 -8.37 42.51 19.64
N GLY A 73 -7.06 42.39 19.92
CA GLY A 73 -6.52 41.32 20.78
C GLY A 73 -5.00 41.17 20.79
N ASP A 74 -4.31 42.13 21.39
CA ASP A 74 -2.99 42.08 22.07
C ASP A 74 -1.86 41.13 21.57
N ASN A 75 -0.80 41.75 21.03
CA ASN A 75 0.52 41.16 20.87
C ASN A 75 1.49 41.80 21.91
N PRO A 76 2.04 41.04 22.88
CA PRO A 76 2.67 41.63 24.05
C PRO A 76 4.19 41.70 23.92
N PHE A 77 4.74 42.47 22.98
CA PHE A 77 6.16 42.87 23.04
C PHE A 77 6.34 44.24 22.39
N SER A 78 6.07 45.28 23.19
CA SER A 78 6.52 46.66 22.93
C SER A 78 7.67 47.00 23.87
N SER A 79 8.84 47.23 23.30
CA SER A 79 9.86 48.20 23.71
C SER A 79 11.11 47.91 22.87
N GLY A 80 11.82 48.87 22.28
CA GLY A 80 11.68 50.31 22.23
C GLY A 80 12.88 50.82 21.41
N GLU A 81 12.57 51.61 20.39
CA GLU A 81 13.26 52.80 19.89
C GLU A 81 14.80 52.89 19.77
N SER A 82 15.18 53.14 18.51
CA SER A 82 16.34 53.80 17.89
C SER A 82 17.33 54.66 18.69
N GLY A 83 18.58 54.72 18.19
CA GLY A 83 19.37 55.97 18.15
C GLY A 83 20.90 55.86 18.19
N ALA A 84 21.52 56.07 17.02
CA ALA A 84 22.91 56.44 16.68
C ALA A 84 23.98 56.74 17.78
N ALA A 85 25.22 56.25 17.59
CA ALA A 85 26.42 57.03 17.19
C ALA A 85 27.77 56.43 17.66
N ASP A 86 28.74 56.49 16.73
CA ASP A 86 30.19 56.74 16.88
C ASP A 86 31.16 55.71 17.50
N ALA A 87 32.37 55.72 16.91
CA ALA A 87 33.48 54.80 17.03
C ALA A 87 34.31 54.94 18.32
N THR A 88 35.06 53.89 18.70
CA THR A 88 36.51 53.92 18.98
C THR A 88 37.02 52.56 19.48
N ALA A 89 38.31 52.31 19.23
CA ALA A 89 39.04 51.07 19.45
C ALA A 89 39.33 50.74 20.93
N GLY A 90 39.50 49.44 21.24
CA GLY A 90 40.06 48.98 22.51
C GLY A 90 40.20 47.45 22.58
N SER A 91 41.40 46.98 22.93
CA SER A 91 41.87 45.59 22.85
C SER A 91 41.53 44.71 24.06
N ALA A 92 41.25 43.42 23.78
CA ALA A 92 41.56 42.20 24.55
C ALA A 92 40.81 41.94 25.88
N PRO A 93 40.92 40.71 26.45
CA PRO A 93 39.95 39.61 26.27
C PRO A 93 39.22 39.26 27.59
N ASP A 94 38.10 38.54 27.52
CA ASP A 94 37.50 37.92 28.70
C ASP A 94 37.02 36.49 28.39
N ASP A 95 37.51 35.59 29.22
CA ASP A 95 37.23 34.16 29.29
C ASP A 95 35.82 33.91 29.82
N GLY A 96 35.08 32.99 29.20
CA GLY A 96 33.79 32.53 29.69
C GLY A 96 33.32 31.29 28.96
N GLY A 97 33.79 30.13 29.42
CA GLY A 97 33.70 28.85 28.73
C GLY A 97 32.29 28.34 28.43
N GLY A 98 32.17 27.73 27.25
CA GLY A 98 31.27 26.61 26.99
C GLY A 98 32.09 25.33 27.05
N LEU A 99 32.02 24.63 28.18
CA LEU A 99 32.27 23.19 28.25
C LEU A 99 31.31 22.55 27.21
N PHE A 100 31.77 21.63 26.35
CA PHE A 100 31.01 20.73 25.46
C PHE A 100 31.32 20.70 23.94
N ASP A 101 32.45 21.21 23.42
CA ASP A 101 32.68 21.11 21.95
C ASP A 101 33.98 20.42 21.45
N ASP A 102 34.94 20.05 22.30
CA ASP A 102 36.23 19.53 21.80
C ASP A 102 36.42 17.99 21.86
N ASP A 103 35.55 17.25 22.57
CA ASP A 103 35.67 15.79 22.72
C ASP A 103 34.94 14.99 21.62
N PHE A 104 33.97 15.59 20.92
CA PHE A 104 33.22 14.89 19.86
C PHE A 104 33.98 14.88 18.53
N ALA A 105 34.65 16.00 18.20
CA ALA A 105 35.38 16.14 16.94
C ALA A 105 36.67 15.27 16.90
N THR A 106 37.37 15.17 18.03
CA THR A 106 38.60 14.36 18.14
C THR A 106 38.32 12.86 18.16
N ALA A 107 37.15 12.43 18.65
CA ALA A 107 36.72 11.04 18.57
C ALA A 107 36.55 10.57 17.11
N PHE A 108 36.03 11.44 16.25
CA PHE A 108 35.82 11.13 14.83
C PHE A 108 37.13 11.13 14.02
N GLU A 109 38.05 12.06 14.33
CA GLU A 109 39.37 12.10 13.68
C GLU A 109 40.27 10.92 14.09
N SER A 110 40.07 10.34 15.28
CA SER A 110 40.81 9.15 15.72
C SER A 110 40.36 7.84 15.06
N ALA A 111 39.20 7.84 14.41
CA ALA A 111 38.56 6.63 13.86
C ALA A 111 38.71 6.43 12.35
N GLY A 112 39.43 7.30 11.62
CA GLY A 112 39.39 7.24 10.15
C GLY A 112 40.55 7.87 9.41
N SER A 113 41.79 7.49 9.72
CA SER A 113 42.93 7.65 8.80
C SER A 113 43.30 6.30 8.19
N GLY A 114 42.55 5.90 7.16
CA GLY A 114 42.83 4.73 6.33
C GLY A 114 42.59 5.10 4.87
N GLY A 115 43.66 5.13 4.09
CA GLY A 115 43.64 5.48 2.67
C GLY A 115 42.82 4.51 1.83
N GLY A 116 42.34 5.01 0.69
CA GLY A 116 41.30 4.39 -0.12
C GLY A 116 41.62 3.02 -0.71
N ASP A 117 40.54 2.26 -0.86
CA ASP A 117 40.28 1.39 -2.01
C ASP A 117 38.77 1.48 -2.27
N ASP A 118 38.40 1.82 -3.52
CA ASP A 118 37.02 1.99 -3.98
C ASP A 118 36.45 0.61 -4.36
N SER A 119 36.23 -0.23 -3.36
CA SER A 119 35.60 -1.55 -3.50
C SER A 119 35.01 -2.08 -2.19
N GLY A 120 34.31 -1.23 -1.43
CA GLY A 120 33.94 -1.54 -0.04
C GLY A 120 32.48 -1.26 0.31
N PHE A 121 31.56 -2.08 -0.20
CA PHE A 121 30.27 -2.35 0.45
C PHE A 121 29.96 -3.85 0.35
N GLU A 122 30.90 -4.68 0.81
CA GLU A 122 30.69 -6.11 1.09
C GLU A 122 31.00 -6.37 2.56
N GLU A 123 30.37 -5.63 3.48
CA GLU A 123 30.14 -6.19 4.82
C GLU A 123 28.82 -6.96 4.72
N GLU A 124 28.93 -8.27 4.60
CA GLU A 124 27.82 -9.21 4.68
C GLU A 124 27.12 -8.96 6.03
N PHE A 125 25.88 -8.45 5.97
CA PHE A 125 25.10 -8.16 7.18
C PHE A 125 24.74 -9.49 7.86
N GLU A 126 25.61 -9.97 8.76
CA GLU A 126 25.37 -11.18 9.55
C GLU A 126 24.20 -10.93 10.51
N SER A 127 23.05 -11.52 10.20
CA SER A 127 21.83 -11.45 10.99
C SER A 127 21.25 -12.85 11.10
N ASP A 128 21.04 -13.33 12.33
CA ASP A 128 20.42 -14.63 12.60
C ASP A 128 18.92 -14.68 12.26
N ILE A 129 18.33 -13.56 11.81
CA ILE A 129 16.90 -13.50 11.49
C ILE A 129 16.71 -14.07 10.08
N PRO A 130 15.91 -15.14 9.89
CA PRO A 130 15.61 -15.67 8.56
C PRO A 130 15.05 -14.60 7.65
N ARG A 131 15.35 -14.66 6.34
CA ARG A 131 14.97 -13.62 5.37
C ARG A 131 14.24 -14.22 4.18
N VAL A 132 13.46 -13.39 3.51
CA VAL A 132 12.74 -13.68 2.27
C VAL A 132 12.97 -12.58 1.26
N ASP A 133 13.01 -12.98 0.00
CA ASP A 133 12.99 -12.05 -1.12
C ASP A 133 11.54 -11.62 -1.41
N ILE A 134 11.41 -10.39 -1.92
CA ILE A 134 10.12 -9.88 -2.41
C ILE A 134 9.71 -10.63 -3.68
N GLY A 135 10.66 -11.05 -4.52
CA GLY A 135 10.36 -11.72 -5.78
C GLY A 135 10.19 -10.78 -6.96
N ILE A 136 10.68 -9.55 -6.84
CA ILE A 136 10.64 -8.53 -7.90
C ILE A 136 12.08 -8.29 -8.37
N GLU A 137 12.33 -8.63 -9.64
CA GLU A 137 13.63 -8.40 -10.27
C GLU A 137 13.97 -6.89 -10.25
N GLY A 138 15.23 -6.59 -9.98
CA GLY A 138 15.73 -5.25 -9.74
C GLY A 138 15.49 -4.76 -8.31
N LEU A 139 14.33 -5.06 -7.72
CA LEU A 139 13.99 -4.61 -6.37
C LEU A 139 14.70 -5.43 -5.31
N ASP A 140 14.77 -6.75 -5.45
CA ASP A 140 15.48 -7.60 -4.48
C ASP A 140 16.97 -7.24 -4.40
N GLN A 141 17.57 -6.80 -5.50
CA GLN A 141 18.96 -6.31 -5.49
C GLN A 141 19.12 -4.96 -4.78
N MET A 142 18.03 -4.22 -4.55
CA MET A 142 18.05 -3.01 -3.72
C MET A 142 17.98 -3.35 -2.22
N ILE A 143 17.74 -4.61 -1.83
CA ILE A 143 17.63 -5.04 -0.44
C ILE A 143 18.82 -5.94 -0.09
N GLN A 144 19.63 -5.57 0.90
CA GLN A 144 20.77 -6.39 1.28
C GLN A 144 20.30 -7.64 2.05
N GLY A 145 20.28 -8.78 1.35
CA GLY A 145 19.97 -10.10 1.92
C GLY A 145 18.48 -10.41 2.10
N GLY A 146 17.59 -9.57 1.57
CA GLY A 146 16.13 -9.74 1.68
C GLY A 146 15.53 -9.20 2.98
N ILE A 147 14.21 -9.32 3.10
CA ILE A 147 13.42 -8.83 4.23
C ILE A 147 13.35 -9.89 5.32
N PRO A 148 13.53 -9.55 6.60
CA PRO A 148 13.33 -10.51 7.69
C PRO A 148 11.93 -11.16 7.65
N LYS A 149 11.87 -12.49 7.83
CA LYS A 149 10.62 -13.24 7.93
C LYS A 149 9.75 -12.69 9.06
N ARG A 150 8.43 -12.76 8.87
CA ARG A 150 7.39 -12.29 9.81
C ARG A 150 7.33 -10.77 9.98
N HIS A 151 7.99 -10.03 9.10
CA HIS A 151 7.85 -8.58 9.04
C HIS A 151 6.52 -8.20 8.41
N LEU A 152 5.99 -7.08 8.87
CA LEU A 152 4.88 -6.40 8.22
C LEU A 152 5.44 -5.41 7.20
N ILE A 153 5.09 -5.60 5.95
CA ILE A 153 5.50 -4.81 4.79
C ILE A 153 4.30 -3.96 4.37
N VAL A 154 4.52 -2.73 3.89
CA VAL A 154 3.48 -1.98 3.19
C VAL A 154 4.00 -1.49 1.84
N THR A 155 3.15 -1.61 0.83
CA THR A 155 3.33 -1.02 -0.50
C THR A 155 2.32 0.11 -0.66
N ILE A 156 2.83 1.34 -0.78
CA ILE A 156 2.05 2.58 -0.84
C ILE A 156 2.15 3.16 -2.24
N GLY A 157 1.03 3.63 -2.80
CA GLY A 157 1.06 4.28 -4.11
C GLY A 157 -0.30 4.76 -4.60
N SER A 158 -0.28 5.68 -5.57
CA SER A 158 -1.51 6.16 -6.21
C SER A 158 -2.21 5.07 -7.04
N ALA A 159 -3.42 5.35 -7.52
CA ALA A 159 -4.12 4.44 -8.44
C ALA A 159 -3.28 4.16 -9.71
N GLY A 160 -3.28 2.90 -10.15
CA GLY A 160 -2.58 2.46 -11.36
C GLY A 160 -1.06 2.30 -11.24
N THR A 161 -0.46 2.47 -10.04
CA THR A 161 0.98 2.23 -9.84
C THR A 161 1.33 0.76 -9.61
N GLY A 162 0.43 -0.19 -9.88
CA GLY A 162 0.74 -1.62 -9.80
C GLY A 162 0.83 -2.24 -8.40
N LYS A 163 0.20 -1.62 -7.38
CA LYS A 163 0.25 -2.14 -5.99
C LYS A 163 -0.27 -3.57 -5.85
N THR A 164 -1.43 -3.87 -6.43
CA THR A 164 -1.99 -5.24 -6.46
C THR A 164 -1.03 -6.20 -7.15
N THR A 165 -0.49 -5.82 -8.32
CA THR A 165 0.53 -6.63 -9.03
C THR A 165 1.77 -6.89 -8.18
N PHE A 166 2.22 -5.89 -7.40
CA PHE A 166 3.32 -6.05 -6.46
C PHE A 166 3.01 -7.12 -5.40
N GLY A 167 1.81 -7.07 -4.81
CA GLY A 167 1.35 -8.06 -3.84
C GLY A 167 1.24 -9.47 -4.43
N LEU A 168 0.62 -9.59 -5.60
CA LEU A 168 0.49 -10.88 -6.29
C LEU A 168 1.84 -11.48 -6.66
N GLN A 169 2.79 -10.66 -7.15
CA GLN A 169 4.14 -11.13 -7.47
C GLN A 169 4.91 -11.59 -6.21
N PHE A 170 4.67 -10.92 -5.08
CA PHE A 170 5.21 -11.34 -3.78
C PHE A 170 4.68 -12.71 -3.33
N LEU A 171 3.39 -12.99 -3.53
CA LEU A 171 2.83 -14.32 -3.25
C LEU A 171 3.32 -15.36 -4.27
N HIS A 172 3.29 -15.04 -5.56
CA HIS A 172 3.74 -15.93 -6.63
C HIS A 172 5.18 -16.40 -6.39
N HIS A 173 6.07 -15.50 -5.99
CA HIS A 173 7.44 -15.85 -5.65
C HIS A 173 7.52 -16.81 -4.46
N GLY A 174 6.67 -16.65 -3.44
CA GLY A 174 6.56 -17.62 -2.34
C GLY A 174 6.10 -18.99 -2.82
N LEU A 175 5.01 -19.02 -3.58
CA LEU A 175 4.42 -20.24 -4.15
C LEU A 175 5.42 -21.02 -5.03
N GLN A 176 6.21 -20.31 -5.85
CA GLN A 176 7.29 -20.92 -6.63
C GLN A 176 8.39 -21.57 -5.77
N ASN A 177 8.56 -21.10 -4.54
CA ASN A 177 9.51 -21.64 -3.56
C ASN A 177 8.87 -22.68 -2.62
N GLY A 178 7.61 -23.06 -2.85
CA GLY A 178 6.88 -24.03 -2.05
C GLY A 178 6.35 -23.48 -0.73
N GLU A 179 6.25 -22.15 -0.59
CA GLU A 179 5.62 -21.48 0.55
C GLU A 179 4.09 -21.39 0.34
N ASN A 180 3.32 -21.46 1.43
CA ASN A 180 1.87 -21.29 1.37
C ASN A 180 1.49 -19.81 1.44
N ALA A 181 0.49 -19.39 0.66
CA ALA A 181 0.14 -18.00 0.47
C ALA A 181 -1.35 -17.74 0.73
N VAL A 182 -1.65 -16.58 1.31
CA VAL A 182 -3.03 -16.09 1.47
C VAL A 182 -3.14 -14.70 0.83
N PHE A 183 -4.14 -14.50 -0.02
CA PHE A 183 -4.49 -13.20 -0.58
C PHE A 183 -5.85 -12.78 -0.04
N LEU A 184 -5.88 -11.81 0.87
CA LEU A 184 -7.11 -11.19 1.36
C LEU A 184 -7.38 -9.93 0.55
N THR A 185 -8.54 -9.83 -0.08
CA THR A 185 -8.94 -8.63 -0.81
C THR A 185 -10.24 -8.04 -0.29
N LEU A 186 -10.36 -6.72 -0.39
CA LEU A 186 -11.56 -5.96 -0.02
C LEU A 186 -12.11 -5.14 -1.21
N GLU A 187 -11.42 -5.14 -2.34
CA GLU A 187 -11.71 -4.27 -3.49
C GLU A 187 -12.04 -5.05 -4.77
N GLN A 188 -11.57 -6.30 -4.86
CA GLN A 188 -11.67 -7.13 -6.07
C GLN A 188 -12.32 -8.47 -5.71
N SER A 189 -12.97 -9.10 -6.67
CA SER A 189 -13.49 -10.45 -6.48
C SER A 189 -12.38 -11.48 -6.58
N HIS A 190 -12.63 -12.67 -6.03
CA HIS A 190 -11.80 -13.87 -6.21
C HIS A 190 -11.41 -14.10 -7.69
N GLU A 191 -12.42 -14.17 -8.59
CA GLU A 191 -12.23 -14.36 -10.04
C GLU A 191 -11.33 -13.28 -10.67
N ALA A 192 -11.47 -12.01 -10.25
CA ALA A 192 -10.66 -10.92 -10.81
C ALA A 192 -9.17 -11.05 -10.43
N ILE A 193 -8.88 -11.62 -9.26
CA ILE A 193 -7.51 -11.91 -8.83
C ILE A 193 -6.93 -13.07 -9.64
N LEU A 194 -7.70 -14.13 -9.85
CA LEU A 194 -7.30 -15.26 -10.70
C LEU A 194 -7.05 -14.82 -12.13
N ASP A 195 -7.95 -14.04 -12.74
CA ASP A 195 -7.77 -13.47 -14.08
C ASP A 195 -6.48 -12.65 -14.17
N THR A 196 -6.24 -11.78 -13.18
CA THR A 196 -5.04 -10.94 -13.13
C THR A 196 -3.75 -11.77 -13.05
N ALA A 197 -3.76 -12.88 -12.31
CA ALA A 197 -2.64 -13.82 -12.23
C ALA A 197 -2.51 -14.67 -13.51
N GLY A 198 -3.62 -15.09 -14.10
CA GLY A 198 -3.70 -15.87 -15.33
C GLY A 198 -3.16 -15.13 -16.54
N ASP A 199 -3.50 -13.84 -16.67
CA ASP A 199 -2.94 -12.94 -17.71
C ASP A 199 -1.41 -12.85 -17.68
N ARG A 200 -0.81 -13.15 -16.53
CA ARG A 200 0.65 -13.15 -16.30
C ARG A 200 1.27 -14.55 -16.30
N GLY A 201 0.46 -15.58 -16.46
CA GLY A 201 0.91 -16.98 -16.43
C GLY A 201 1.38 -17.45 -15.06
N TRP A 202 0.86 -16.90 -13.97
CA TRP A 202 1.30 -17.22 -12.60
C TRP A 202 0.64 -18.46 -11.99
N GLY A 203 -0.34 -19.06 -12.68
CA GLY A 203 -0.94 -20.35 -12.32
C GLY A 203 -1.56 -20.42 -10.93
N PHE A 204 -2.29 -19.35 -10.54
CA PHE A 204 -2.88 -19.26 -9.20
C PHE A 204 -3.99 -20.28 -8.98
N GLU A 205 -4.78 -20.57 -10.02
CA GLU A 205 -5.79 -21.64 -10.01
C GLU A 205 -5.16 -22.97 -9.58
N GLU A 206 -4.01 -23.34 -10.16
CA GLU A 206 -3.36 -24.60 -9.81
C GLU A 206 -2.81 -24.62 -8.38
N TYR A 207 -2.36 -23.47 -7.86
CA TYR A 207 -1.91 -23.38 -6.47
C TYR A 207 -3.07 -23.46 -5.47
N GLU A 208 -4.24 -22.94 -5.84
CA GLU A 208 -5.47 -23.01 -5.06
C GLU A 208 -6.00 -24.45 -5.02
N GLU A 209 -6.09 -25.13 -6.16
CA GLU A 209 -6.45 -26.56 -6.26
C GLU A 209 -5.52 -27.47 -5.44
N GLN A 210 -4.25 -27.06 -5.26
CA GLN A 210 -3.25 -27.80 -4.47
C GLN A 210 -3.30 -27.46 -2.97
N GLY A 211 -4.16 -26.53 -2.55
CA GLY A 211 -4.27 -26.06 -1.17
C GLY A 211 -3.05 -25.26 -0.70
N GLN A 212 -2.28 -24.67 -1.61
CA GLN A 212 -1.11 -23.84 -1.30
C GLN A 212 -1.42 -22.34 -1.34
N LEU A 213 -2.49 -21.95 -2.02
CA LEU A 213 -3.00 -20.59 -2.10
C LEU A 213 -4.44 -20.56 -1.61
N ALA A 214 -4.79 -19.55 -0.81
CA ALA A 214 -6.16 -19.19 -0.52
C ALA A 214 -6.40 -17.73 -0.91
N ILE A 215 -7.40 -17.47 -1.75
CA ILE A 215 -7.84 -16.12 -2.09
C ILE A 215 -9.18 -15.89 -1.41
N VAL A 216 -9.28 -14.84 -0.60
CA VAL A 216 -10.49 -14.50 0.15
C VAL A 216 -10.89 -13.08 -0.18
N ASP A 217 -12.04 -12.90 -0.82
CA ASP A 217 -12.65 -11.60 -1.09
C ASP A 217 -13.70 -11.25 -0.03
N LEU A 218 -13.32 -10.33 0.85
CA LEU A 218 -14.16 -9.84 1.93
C LEU A 218 -15.01 -8.66 1.48
N ASP A 219 -16.31 -8.72 1.76
CA ASP A 219 -17.16 -7.55 1.58
C ASP A 219 -16.78 -6.45 2.59
N PRO A 220 -16.58 -5.19 2.15
CA PRO A 220 -16.22 -4.10 3.05
C PRO A 220 -17.26 -3.83 4.15
N VAL A 221 -18.55 -4.05 3.89
CA VAL A 221 -19.60 -3.88 4.91
C VAL A 221 -19.51 -4.98 5.96
N GLU A 222 -19.27 -6.22 5.54
CA GLU A 222 -19.04 -7.33 6.46
C GLU A 222 -17.79 -7.09 7.32
N MET A 223 -16.70 -6.65 6.70
CA MET A 223 -15.47 -6.32 7.43
C MET A 223 -15.69 -5.21 8.48
N ALA A 224 -16.52 -4.19 8.16
CA ALA A 224 -16.84 -3.12 9.12
C ALA A 224 -17.60 -3.62 10.34
N ASN A 225 -18.52 -4.56 10.12
CA ASN A 225 -19.40 -5.07 11.17
C ASN A 225 -18.73 -6.16 12.01
N SER A 226 -17.81 -6.91 11.41
CA SER A 226 -17.19 -8.10 11.99
C SER A 226 -15.69 -7.96 12.25
N LEU A 227 -15.13 -6.75 12.20
CA LEU A 227 -13.69 -6.55 12.37
C LEU A 227 -13.14 -7.17 13.65
N ASP A 228 -13.87 -7.08 14.77
CA ASP A 228 -13.45 -7.67 16.04
C ASP A 228 -13.34 -9.20 15.96
N ASN A 229 -14.26 -9.85 15.24
CA ASN A 229 -14.26 -11.29 15.01
C ASN A 229 -13.15 -11.68 14.04
N ILE A 230 -13.07 -11.01 12.88
CA ILE A 230 -12.02 -11.21 11.88
C ILE A 230 -10.64 -11.06 12.52
N ARG A 231 -10.43 -10.01 13.32
CA ARG A 231 -9.16 -9.79 14.03
C ARG A 231 -8.83 -10.93 15.01
N GLY A 232 -9.86 -11.51 15.65
CA GLY A 232 -9.71 -12.60 16.62
C GLY A 232 -9.45 -13.96 15.98
N GLU A 233 -10.07 -14.22 14.83
CA GLU A 233 -10.03 -15.51 14.14
C GLU A 233 -8.89 -15.61 13.14
N LEU A 234 -8.61 -14.52 12.42
CA LEU A 234 -7.63 -14.49 11.34
C LEU A 234 -6.26 -15.07 11.74
N PRO A 235 -5.70 -14.80 12.93
CA PRO A 235 -4.45 -15.44 13.36
C PRO A 235 -4.53 -16.97 13.43
N ALA A 236 -5.63 -17.51 13.95
CA ALA A 236 -5.81 -18.96 14.08
C ALA A 236 -6.03 -19.61 12.71
N LEU A 237 -6.71 -18.91 11.80
CA LEU A 237 -6.96 -19.36 10.43
C LEU A 237 -5.68 -19.38 9.60
N ILE A 238 -4.87 -18.33 9.71
CA ILE A 238 -3.53 -18.24 9.13
C ILE A 238 -2.64 -19.39 9.64
N GLU A 239 -2.67 -19.67 10.94
CA GLU A 239 -1.92 -20.77 11.55
C GLU A 239 -2.44 -22.15 11.08
N LYS A 240 -3.76 -22.33 10.96
CA LYS A 240 -4.39 -23.57 10.46
C LYS A 240 -4.02 -23.84 9.00
N PHE A 241 -3.96 -22.81 8.16
CA PHE A 241 -3.55 -22.91 6.76
C PHE A 241 -2.02 -23.08 6.59
N ASP A 242 -1.24 -22.91 7.66
CA ASP A 242 0.22 -22.92 7.64
C ASP A 242 0.79 -21.94 6.60
N ALA A 243 0.22 -20.72 6.56
CA ALA A 243 0.66 -19.70 5.62
C ALA A 243 2.06 -19.18 5.96
N ASP A 244 2.87 -18.91 4.94
CA ASP A 244 4.16 -18.23 5.06
C ASP A 244 4.06 -16.74 4.68
N ARG A 245 3.22 -16.46 3.67
CA ARG A 245 3.00 -15.14 3.08
C ARG A 245 1.53 -14.77 3.10
N LEU A 246 1.24 -13.51 3.43
CA LEU A 246 -0.09 -12.94 3.31
C LEU A 246 -0.04 -11.60 2.60
N VAL A 247 -0.98 -11.35 1.71
CA VAL A 247 -1.27 -10.01 1.17
C VAL A 247 -2.65 -9.57 1.64
N LEU A 248 -2.77 -8.30 2.04
CA LEU A 248 -4.04 -7.63 2.28
C LEU A 248 -4.21 -6.45 1.32
N ASP A 249 -5.15 -6.56 0.38
CA ASP A 249 -5.42 -5.57 -0.67
C ASP A 249 -6.87 -5.04 -0.64
N SER A 250 -7.18 -3.87 -0.08
CA SER A 250 -6.27 -2.86 0.48
C SER A 250 -6.57 -2.56 1.95
N VAL A 251 -5.52 -2.28 2.74
CA VAL A 251 -5.68 -1.79 4.12
C VAL A 251 -6.30 -0.38 4.15
N SER A 252 -6.36 0.32 3.01
CA SER A 252 -6.93 1.65 2.93
C SER A 252 -8.44 1.65 3.18
N LEU A 253 -9.16 0.59 2.80
CA LEU A 253 -10.58 0.45 3.17
C LEU A 253 -10.77 0.38 4.69
N LEU A 254 -9.93 -0.36 5.39
CA LEU A 254 -9.94 -0.40 6.86
C LEU A 254 -9.70 0.99 7.47
N GLU A 255 -8.78 1.78 6.92
CA GLU A 255 -8.56 3.15 7.40
C GLU A 255 -9.79 4.06 7.17
N MET A 256 -10.54 3.82 6.08
CA MET A 256 -11.71 4.61 5.69
C MET A 256 -12.98 4.30 6.49
N MET A 257 -13.05 3.17 7.19
CA MET A 257 -14.23 2.78 7.99
C MET A 257 -14.49 3.67 9.21
N TYR A 258 -13.46 4.35 9.70
CA TYR A 258 -13.51 5.12 10.94
C TYR A 258 -13.30 6.59 10.67
N ASP A 259 -14.30 7.42 11.00
CA ASP A 259 -14.18 8.88 10.88
C ASP A 259 -13.22 9.46 11.95
N ASP A 260 -13.35 8.99 13.20
CA ASP A 260 -12.54 9.46 14.32
C ASP A 260 -11.09 8.99 14.19
N GLN A 261 -10.15 9.96 14.21
CA GLN A 261 -8.72 9.68 14.04
C GLN A 261 -8.16 8.79 15.14
N SER A 262 -8.61 8.96 16.39
CA SER A 262 -8.10 8.18 17.52
C SER A 262 -8.54 6.73 17.43
N ARG A 263 -9.83 6.51 17.12
CA ARG A 263 -10.39 5.19 16.88
C ARG A 263 -9.71 4.50 15.70
N ARG A 264 -9.61 5.17 14.54
CA ARG A 264 -8.91 4.64 13.35
C ARG A 264 -7.53 4.12 13.72
N ARG A 265 -6.74 4.93 14.44
CA ARG A 265 -5.38 4.56 14.82
C ARG A 265 -5.34 3.34 15.73
N THR A 266 -6.25 3.25 16.70
CA THR A 266 -6.35 2.09 17.60
C THR A 266 -6.74 0.82 16.83
N GLU A 267 -7.79 0.87 16.01
CA GLU A 267 -8.29 -0.31 15.28
C GLU A 267 -7.25 -0.82 14.28
N VAL A 268 -6.63 0.07 13.51
CA VAL A 268 -5.55 -0.28 12.57
C VAL A 268 -4.33 -0.83 13.31
N PHE A 269 -3.98 -0.26 14.48
CA PHE A 269 -2.89 -0.78 15.31
C PHE A 269 -3.17 -2.20 15.80
N ASP A 270 -4.36 -2.42 16.36
CA ASP A 270 -4.72 -3.74 16.91
C ASP A 270 -4.84 -4.79 15.80
N PHE A 271 -5.36 -4.43 14.63
CA PHE A 271 -5.42 -5.31 13.47
C PHE A 271 -4.03 -5.64 12.91
N THR A 272 -3.17 -4.65 12.69
CA THR A 272 -1.80 -4.92 12.23
C THR A 272 -0.98 -5.72 13.25
N ARG A 273 -1.28 -5.56 14.54
CA ARG A 273 -0.67 -6.35 15.62
C ARG A 273 -1.12 -7.80 15.58
N SER A 274 -2.39 -8.11 15.35
CA SER A 274 -2.86 -9.51 15.26
C SER A 274 -2.19 -10.25 14.11
N LEU A 275 -1.97 -9.59 12.96
CA LEU A 275 -1.21 -10.14 11.84
C LEU A 275 0.25 -10.47 12.21
N LYS A 276 0.91 -9.61 12.99
CA LYS A 276 2.27 -9.90 13.50
C LYS A 276 2.29 -11.06 14.49
N GLU A 277 1.27 -11.16 15.34
CA GLU A 277 1.14 -12.24 16.32
C GLU A 277 0.89 -13.60 15.64
N ALA A 278 0.23 -13.62 14.48
CA ALA A 278 0.06 -14.80 13.64
C ALA A 278 1.39 -15.34 13.05
N GLY A 279 2.47 -14.55 13.09
CA GLY A 279 3.80 -15.00 12.69
C GLY A 279 4.00 -15.17 11.19
N VAL A 280 3.20 -14.51 10.35
CA VAL A 280 3.30 -14.53 8.88
C VAL A 280 4.02 -13.31 8.33
N THR A 281 4.74 -13.48 7.21
CA THR A 281 5.29 -12.34 6.46
C THR A 281 4.18 -11.68 5.67
N THR A 282 3.74 -10.52 6.13
CA THR A 282 2.52 -9.88 5.62
C THR A 282 2.86 -8.66 4.78
N MET A 283 2.22 -8.50 3.62
CA MET A 283 2.26 -7.29 2.81
C MET A 283 0.89 -6.62 2.78
N LEU A 284 0.85 -5.39 3.27
CA LEU A 284 -0.30 -4.51 3.19
C LEU A 284 -0.22 -3.67 1.92
N VAL A 285 -1.31 -3.57 1.17
CA VAL A 285 -1.45 -2.60 0.09
C VAL A 285 -2.20 -1.38 0.60
N SER A 286 -1.64 -0.19 0.40
CA SER A 286 -2.25 1.06 0.84
C SER A 286 -2.22 2.09 -0.29
N GLU A 287 -3.30 2.85 -0.41
CA GLU A 287 -3.32 4.04 -1.24
C GLU A 287 -2.43 5.14 -0.65
N ALA A 288 -1.76 5.88 -1.52
CA ALA A 288 -1.00 7.05 -1.11
C ALA A 288 -1.93 8.20 -0.68
N ASN A 289 -1.48 9.01 0.28
CA ASN A 289 -2.16 10.25 0.63
C ASN A 289 -2.17 11.24 -0.55
N GLU A 290 -3.28 11.92 -0.76
CA GLU A 290 -3.46 12.88 -1.86
C GLU A 290 -2.44 14.04 -1.84
N ASN A 291 -2.04 14.48 -0.65
CA ASN A 291 -1.11 15.61 -0.45
C ASN A 291 0.33 15.16 -0.20
N ASN A 292 0.55 13.89 0.13
CA ASN A 292 1.87 13.33 0.39
C ASN A 292 1.99 11.92 -0.20
N PRO A 293 2.57 11.78 -1.42
CA PRO A 293 2.69 10.48 -2.07
C PRO A 293 3.62 9.49 -1.34
N PHE A 294 4.36 9.95 -0.32
CA PHE A 294 5.27 9.14 0.50
C PHE A 294 4.64 8.62 1.80
N ALA A 295 3.33 8.82 1.99
CA ALA A 295 2.60 8.36 3.18
C ALA A 295 1.34 7.60 2.77
N SER A 296 0.89 6.68 3.64
CA SER A 296 -0.39 6.00 3.50
C SER A 296 -1.54 7.00 3.56
N ARG A 297 -2.74 6.59 3.10
CA ARG A 297 -3.92 7.46 3.00
C ARG A 297 -4.14 8.35 4.22
N HIS A 298 -3.99 7.82 5.43
CA HIS A 298 -4.08 8.60 6.68
C HIS A 298 -2.77 8.76 7.46
N GLY A 299 -1.64 8.31 6.90
CA GLY A 299 -0.30 8.47 7.49
C GLY A 299 -0.07 7.65 8.76
N ILE A 300 -0.72 6.49 8.86
CA ILE A 300 -0.67 5.61 10.04
C ILE A 300 0.16 4.36 9.74
N ILE A 301 -0.07 3.74 8.59
CA ILE A 301 0.45 2.40 8.27
C ILE A 301 1.98 2.37 8.24
N GLU A 302 2.63 3.41 7.72
CA GLU A 302 4.09 3.50 7.64
C GLU A 302 4.78 3.58 9.01
N TYR A 303 4.07 3.78 10.12
CA TYR A 303 4.67 3.71 11.46
C TYR A 303 4.55 2.31 12.09
N LEU A 304 3.53 1.55 11.66
CA LEU A 304 3.17 0.24 12.20
C LEU A 304 3.92 -0.91 11.51
N THR A 305 4.29 -0.71 10.25
CA THR A 305 5.05 -1.68 9.47
C THR A 305 6.54 -1.68 9.78
N ASP A 306 7.24 -2.68 9.29
CA ASP A 306 8.68 -2.87 9.41
C ASP A 306 9.39 -2.54 8.09
N ALA A 307 8.72 -2.71 6.93
CA ALA A 307 9.19 -2.26 5.63
C ALA A 307 8.15 -1.38 4.91
N VAL A 308 8.60 -0.38 4.15
CA VAL A 308 7.74 0.52 3.36
C VAL A 308 8.33 0.69 1.96
N PHE A 309 7.53 0.31 0.97
CA PHE A 309 7.78 0.52 -0.46
C PHE A 309 6.83 1.60 -0.98
N ILE A 310 7.37 2.58 -1.71
CA ILE A 310 6.60 3.66 -2.33
C ILE A 310 6.62 3.47 -3.85
N LEU A 311 5.44 3.39 -4.46
CA LEU A 311 5.23 3.33 -5.91
C LEU A 311 4.61 4.64 -6.39
N GLN A 312 5.33 5.39 -7.22
CA GLN A 312 4.95 6.73 -7.61
C GLN A 312 5.08 7.00 -9.11
N TYR A 313 4.27 7.92 -9.62
CA TYR A 313 4.46 8.51 -10.94
C TYR A 313 5.52 9.61 -10.87
N VAL A 314 6.53 9.50 -11.71
CA VAL A 314 7.47 10.59 -11.97
C VAL A 314 7.05 11.29 -13.25
N ARG A 315 6.52 12.51 -13.07
CA ARG A 315 6.10 13.38 -14.17
C ARG A 315 7.17 14.43 -14.43
N ALA A 316 7.64 14.52 -15.66
CA ALA A 316 8.54 15.57 -16.11
C ALA A 316 7.88 16.34 -17.25
N GLU A 317 8.13 17.66 -17.35
CA GLU A 317 7.46 18.53 -18.33
C GLU A 317 7.71 18.12 -19.79
N THR A 318 8.86 17.49 -20.06
CA THR A 318 9.35 17.22 -21.43
C THR A 318 9.55 15.73 -21.71
N ARG A 319 9.26 14.85 -20.74
CA ARG A 319 9.42 13.39 -20.88
C ARG A 319 8.11 12.71 -20.57
N GLU A 320 7.98 11.49 -21.07
CA GLU A 320 6.86 10.63 -20.74
C GLU A 320 6.81 10.36 -19.23
N THR A 321 5.59 10.19 -18.71
CA THR A 321 5.40 9.83 -17.30
C THR A 321 6.00 8.44 -17.09
N ARG A 322 6.82 8.29 -16.04
CA ARG A 322 7.44 7.03 -15.67
C ARG A 322 6.93 6.57 -14.32
N LEU A 323 6.98 5.27 -14.08
CA LEU A 323 6.77 4.70 -12.75
C LEU A 323 8.11 4.54 -12.05
N ALA A 324 8.09 4.71 -10.73
CA ALA A 324 9.27 4.64 -9.89
C ALA A 324 8.98 4.01 -8.54
N VAL A 325 9.92 3.21 -8.05
CA VAL A 325 9.89 2.58 -6.73
C VAL A 325 10.97 3.17 -5.84
N GLU A 326 10.63 3.36 -4.58
CA GLU A 326 11.54 3.75 -3.51
C GLU A 326 11.33 2.86 -2.30
N ILE A 327 12.42 2.45 -1.65
CA ILE A 327 12.38 1.78 -0.36
C ILE A 327 12.56 2.86 0.70
N GLN A 328 11.48 3.22 1.39
CA GLN A 328 11.52 4.27 2.41
C GLN A 328 12.14 3.75 3.71
N LYS A 329 11.86 2.49 4.06
CA LYS A 329 12.46 1.82 5.23
C LYS A 329 12.45 0.30 5.08
N ILE A 330 13.43 -0.35 5.68
CA ILE A 330 13.35 -1.76 6.12
C ILE A 330 14.01 -1.87 7.49
N ARG A 331 13.26 -2.28 8.51
CA ARG A 331 13.83 -2.50 9.85
C ARG A 331 14.67 -3.76 9.86
N ASN A 332 15.87 -3.68 10.44
CA ASN A 332 16.83 -4.78 10.56
C ASN A 332 17.35 -5.29 9.19
N ALA A 333 17.33 -4.45 8.17
CA ALA A 333 18.01 -4.70 6.91
C ALA A 333 18.51 -3.39 6.31
N ASN A 334 19.66 -3.43 5.64
CA ASN A 334 20.10 -2.32 4.81
C ASN A 334 19.43 -2.41 3.44
N HIS A 335 19.18 -1.25 2.83
CA HIS A 335 18.59 -1.15 1.51
C HIS A 335 19.13 0.07 0.77
N SER A 336 19.00 0.06 -0.55
CA SER A 336 19.28 1.21 -1.39
C SER A 336 18.35 2.38 -1.03
N ARG A 337 18.92 3.59 -1.06
CA ARG A 337 18.18 4.86 -0.89
C ARG A 337 17.86 5.51 -2.24
N GLU A 338 18.19 4.85 -3.34
CA GLU A 338 17.92 5.36 -4.68
C GLU A 338 16.47 5.08 -5.08
N THR A 339 15.82 6.08 -5.67
CA THR A 339 14.56 5.85 -6.39
C THR A 339 14.88 5.27 -7.77
N LYS A 340 14.29 4.12 -8.11
CA LYS A 340 14.55 3.41 -9.37
C LYS A 340 13.31 3.36 -10.26
N PRO A 341 13.44 3.57 -11.58
CA PRO A 341 12.31 3.42 -12.48
C PRO A 341 11.96 1.95 -12.64
N TYR A 342 10.69 1.65 -12.85
CA TYR A 342 10.22 0.30 -13.14
C TYR A 342 9.14 0.33 -14.22
N GLU A 343 8.86 -0.82 -14.79
CA GLU A 343 7.76 -1.03 -15.72
C GLU A 343 6.88 -2.19 -15.25
N ILE A 344 5.60 -2.12 -15.63
CA ILE A 344 4.64 -3.22 -15.45
C ILE A 344 4.52 -3.89 -16.81
N THR A 345 5.02 -5.12 -16.88
CA THR A 345 5.04 -5.95 -18.08
C THR A 345 4.02 -7.09 -17.94
N ASN A 346 3.91 -7.94 -18.97
CA ASN A 346 3.11 -9.16 -18.90
C ASN A 346 3.67 -10.16 -17.88
N ASP A 347 4.97 -10.08 -17.54
CA ASP A 347 5.61 -10.94 -16.55
C ASP A 347 5.55 -10.34 -15.13
N GLY A 348 4.91 -9.18 -14.96
CA GLY A 348 4.84 -8.45 -13.69
C GLY A 348 5.70 -7.19 -13.66
N ILE A 349 6.05 -6.76 -12.44
CA ILE A 349 6.89 -5.59 -12.18
C ILE A 349 8.36 -5.96 -12.38
N SER A 350 9.09 -5.11 -13.11
CA SER A 350 10.55 -5.20 -13.27
C SER A 350 11.20 -3.85 -13.03
N VAL A 351 12.17 -3.81 -12.10
CA VAL A 351 12.86 -2.58 -11.68
C VAL A 351 14.20 -2.44 -12.42
N TYR A 352 14.46 -1.28 -13.00
CA TYR A 352 15.68 -1.02 -13.76
C TYR A 352 16.85 -0.62 -12.86
N GLN A 353 17.75 -1.57 -12.58
CA GLN A 353 18.90 -1.39 -11.67
C GLN A 353 19.83 -0.22 -12.05
N GLN A 354 20.21 -0.13 -13.33
CA GLN A 354 21.22 0.81 -13.81
C GLN A 354 20.64 2.16 -14.25
N ALA A 355 19.31 2.28 -14.29
CA ALA A 355 18.65 3.50 -14.72
C ALA A 355 18.46 4.43 -13.52
N ASN A 356 18.87 5.68 -13.69
CA ASN A 356 18.54 6.74 -12.76
C ASN A 356 17.39 7.56 -13.33
N ILE A 357 16.48 7.97 -12.44
CA ILE A 357 15.31 8.77 -12.80
C ILE A 357 15.71 10.21 -13.16
N PHE A 358 16.80 10.70 -12.58
CA PHE A 358 17.30 12.08 -12.68
C PHE A 358 18.49 12.20 -13.63
#